data_AF-A0A9X5HF70-F1
#
_entry.id   AF-A0A9X5HF70-F1
#
_cell.length_a   1.000
_cell.length_b   1.000
_cell.length_c   1.000
_cell.angle_alpha   90.00
_cell.angle_beta   90.00
_cell.angle_gamma   90.00
#
_symmetry.space_group_name_H-M   'P 1'
#
loop_
_entity.id
_entity.type
_entity.pdbx_description
1 polymer ?
#
loop_
_entity_poly.entity_id
_entity_poly.type
_entity_poly.pdbx_seq_one_letter_code
_entity_poly.pdbx_strand_id
1 'polypeptide(L)'
;MQIRLTVVDPLGPSSPVRERAMSCDVLVTAPAGTALAAVASALASAVSGGDGSSGSSGAPVLYAGDQRLDAQRCTLGEPPLIDGAVLAVGA
;
A
#
# COMPACT_ATOMS: atom_id res chain seq x y z
N MET A 1 4.45 -7.71 16.02
CA MET A 1 5.06 -6.37 15.88
C MET A 1 4.10 -5.46 15.19
N GLN A 2 4.27 -4.14 15.34
CA GLN A 2 3.42 -3.14 14.73
C GLN A 2 4.30 -2.15 13.98
N ILE A 3 3.96 -1.89 12.72
CA ILE A 3 4.64 -0.90 11.89
C ILE A 3 3.63 0.05 11.25
N ARG A 4 4.06 1.28 11.03
CA ARG A 4 3.33 2.32 10.31
C ARG A 4 3.77 2.31 8.86
N LEU A 5 2.84 2.20 7.93
CA LEU A 5 3.10 2.32 6.50
C LEU A 5 2.30 3.49 5.96
N THR A 6 2.94 4.34 5.17
CA THR A 6 2.24 5.41 4.45
C THR A 6 2.03 4.97 3.02
N VAL A 7 0.78 4.78 2.61
CA VAL A 7 0.43 4.29 1.28
C VAL A 7 -0.05 5.45 0.41
N VAL A 8 0.56 5.63 -0.74
CA VAL A 8 0.33 6.73 -1.66
C VAL A 8 -0.39 6.20 -2.90
N ASP A 9 -1.39 6.94 -3.37
CA ASP A 9 -1.99 6.68 -4.67
C ASP A 9 -1.26 7.52 -5.75
N PRO A 10 -0.50 6.90 -6.67
CA PRO A 10 0.23 7.61 -7.71
C PRO A 10 -0.69 8.11 -8.85
N LEU A 11 -1.90 7.57 -8.98
CA LEU A 11 -2.87 7.97 -10.00
C LEU A 11 -3.63 9.24 -9.64
N GLY A 12 -3.58 9.66 -8.36
CA GLY A 12 -4.29 10.82 -7.87
C GLY A 12 -5.81 10.58 -7.86
N PRO A 13 -6.56 11.37 -7.11
CA PRO A 13 -8.01 11.20 -7.05
C PRO A 13 -8.59 11.43 -8.45
N SER A 14 -9.14 10.36 -9.07
CA SER A 14 -9.91 10.45 -10.33
C SER A 14 -11.22 11.24 -10.20
N SER A 15 -11.42 11.97 -9.10
CA SER A 15 -12.62 12.76 -8.84
C SER A 15 -12.26 14.08 -8.14
N PRO A 16 -12.75 15.23 -8.64
CA PRO A 16 -12.39 16.57 -8.13
C PRO A 16 -12.92 16.85 -6.71
N VAL A 17 -13.70 15.95 -6.12
CA VAL A 17 -14.29 16.11 -4.78
C VAL A 17 -13.38 15.60 -3.65
N ARG A 18 -12.28 14.90 -3.96
CA ARG A 18 -11.42 14.24 -2.97
C ARG A 18 -9.94 14.60 -3.16
N GLU A 19 -9.63 15.89 -3.22
CA GLU A 19 -8.25 16.41 -3.23
C GLU A 19 -7.44 16.07 -1.95
N ARG A 20 -8.06 15.55 -0.88
CA ARG A 20 -7.47 15.56 0.47
C ARG A 20 -6.60 14.36 0.85
N ALA A 21 -6.46 13.31 0.05
CA ALA A 21 -5.65 12.17 0.48
C ALA A 21 -4.90 11.51 -0.69
N MET A 22 -3.79 12.11 -1.12
CA MET A 22 -2.79 11.40 -1.92
C MET A 22 -2.08 10.30 -1.11
N SER A 23 -2.13 10.35 0.22
CA SER A 23 -1.45 9.43 1.13
C SER A 23 -2.37 9.00 2.27
N CYS A 24 -2.32 7.71 2.62
CA CYS A 24 -3.09 7.10 3.69
C CYS A 24 -2.15 6.32 4.63
N ASP A 25 -2.15 6.67 5.92
CA ASP A 25 -1.35 5.95 6.92
C ASP A 25 -2.09 4.70 7.40
N VAL A 26 -1.44 3.55 7.30
CA VAL A 26 -1.96 2.23 7.69
C VAL A 26 -1.09 1.64 8.80
N LEU A 27 -1.73 1.27 9.90
CA LEU A 27 -1.09 0.51 10.98
C LEU A 27 -1.20 -0.98 10.68
N VAL A 28 -0.06 -1.62 10.47
CA VAL A 28 0.02 -3.07 10.24
C VAL A 28 0.52 -3.75 11.49
N THR A 29 -0.32 -4.60 12.08
CA THR A 29 0.07 -5.47 13.20
C THR A 29 0.22 -6.89 12.70
N ALA A 30 1.46 -7.34 12.54
CA ALA A 30 1.80 -8.64 11.99
C ALA A 30 3.08 -9.19 12.67
N PRO A 31 3.37 -10.50 12.62
CA PRO A 31 4.65 -11.03 13.08
C PRO A 31 5.84 -10.59 12.20
N ALA A 32 7.06 -10.72 12.73
CA ALA A 32 8.28 -10.45 11.96
C ALA A 32 8.38 -11.37 10.76
N GLY A 33 8.79 -10.85 9.61
CA GLY A 33 8.93 -11.67 8.41
C GLY A 33 7.60 -11.98 7.72
N THR A 34 6.51 -11.29 8.07
CA THR A 34 5.24 -11.42 7.35
C THR A 34 5.42 -10.97 5.91
N ALA A 35 5.06 -11.82 4.94
CA ALA A 35 5.12 -11.48 3.52
C ALA A 35 4.21 -10.29 3.19
N LEU A 36 4.69 -9.36 2.37
CA LEU A 36 3.92 -8.20 1.93
C LEU A 36 2.62 -8.59 1.21
N ALA A 37 2.61 -9.74 0.52
CA ALA A 37 1.42 -10.30 -0.13
C ALA A 37 0.24 -10.49 0.81
N ALA A 38 0.48 -10.77 2.10
CA ALA A 38 -0.59 -10.96 3.08
C ALA A 38 -1.35 -9.66 3.40
N VAL A 39 -0.72 -8.51 3.20
CA VAL A 39 -1.29 -7.18 3.51
C VAL A 39 -1.57 -6.35 2.27
N ALA A 40 -1.06 -6.73 1.09
CA ALA A 40 -1.16 -5.96 -0.15
C ALA A 40 -2.61 -5.60 -0.54
N SER A 41 -3.53 -6.57 -0.51
CA SER A 41 -4.95 -6.31 -0.82
C SER A 41 -5.62 -5.39 0.20
N ALA A 42 -5.23 -5.50 1.47
CA ALA A 42 -5.76 -4.63 2.53
C ALA A 42 -5.25 -3.19 2.38
N LEU A 43 -3.98 -3.01 2.02
CA LEU A 43 -3.39 -1.70 1.73
C LEU A 43 -4.06 -1.04 0.51
N ALA A 44 -4.26 -1.79 -0.58
CA ALA A 44 -4.96 -1.29 -1.76
C ALA A 44 -6.41 -0.87 -1.43
N SER A 45 -7.13 -1.69 -0.66
CA SER A 45 -8.50 -1.35 -0.21
C SER A 45 -8.55 -0.10 0.67
N ALA A 46 -7.55 0.09 1.54
CA ALA A 46 -7.45 1.29 2.39
C ALA A 46 -7.28 2.58 1.58
N VAL A 47 -6.55 2.52 0.46
CA VAL A 47 -6.31 3.66 -0.43
C VAL A 47 -7.48 3.92 -1.39
N SER A 48 -8.07 2.87 -1.96
CA SER A 48 -9.21 3.00 -2.91
C SER A 48 -10.49 3.56 -2.26
N GLY A 49 -10.55 3.70 -0.94
CA GLY A 49 -11.58 4.49 -0.29
C GLY A 49 -13.01 3.99 -0.51
N GLY A 50 -13.24 2.68 -0.44
CA GLY A 50 -14.56 2.07 -0.18
C GLY A 50 -15.71 2.31 -1.16
N ASP A 51 -15.54 3.09 -2.23
CA ASP A 51 -16.58 3.34 -3.23
C ASP A 51 -16.15 2.76 -4.58
N GLY A 52 -16.87 1.74 -5.03
CA GLY A 52 -16.49 0.91 -6.15
C GLY A 52 -16.42 1.68 -7.46
N SER A 53 -15.21 2.10 -7.85
CA SER A 53 -14.85 2.37 -9.24
C SER A 53 -13.33 2.52 -9.40
N SER A 54 -12.66 1.41 -9.69
CA SER A 54 -11.91 1.24 -10.94
C SER A 54 -11.22 -0.13 -10.97
N GLY A 55 -11.95 -1.14 -11.45
CA GLY A 55 -11.52 -2.05 -12.51
C GLY A 55 -10.26 -2.92 -12.41
N SER A 56 -9.37 -2.82 -11.43
CA SER A 56 -8.19 -3.73 -11.39
C SER A 56 -8.56 -5.03 -10.68
N SER A 57 -9.13 -5.97 -11.44
CA SER A 57 -9.36 -7.36 -11.02
C SER A 57 -8.04 -8.17 -10.93
N GLY A 58 -6.92 -7.49 -10.71
CA GLY A 58 -5.56 -8.03 -10.61
C GLY A 58 -4.94 -7.77 -9.24
N ALA A 59 -3.86 -8.49 -8.93
CA ALA A 59 -3.10 -8.26 -7.69
C ALA A 59 -2.47 -6.85 -7.72
N PRO A 60 -2.67 -6.01 -6.69
CA PRO A 60 -2.13 -4.65 -6.68
C PRO A 60 -0.60 -4.68 -6.69
N VAL A 61 0.01 -3.80 -7.48
CA VAL A 61 1.47 -3.66 -7.53
C VAL A 61 1.90 -2.63 -6.51
N LEU A 62 2.85 -2.98 -5.64
CA LEU A 62 3.37 -2.07 -4.63
C LEU A 62 4.75 -1.57 -5.02
N TYR A 63 5.02 -0.30 -4.75
CA TYR A 63 6.31 0.33 -5.01
C TYR A 63 6.84 0.97 -3.72
N ALA A 64 8.15 0.93 -3.50
CA ALA A 64 8.84 1.72 -2.49
C ALA A 64 9.71 2.77 -3.20
N GLY A 65 9.26 4.02 -3.22
CA GLY A 65 9.84 5.03 -4.10
C GLY A 65 9.69 4.60 -5.57
N ASP A 66 10.81 4.49 -6.29
CA ASP A 66 10.86 4.05 -7.70
C ASP A 66 10.97 2.52 -7.87
N GLN A 67 11.22 1.79 -6.77
CA GLN A 67 11.44 0.35 -6.82
C GLN A 67 10.13 -0.42 -6.70
N ARG A 68 9.83 -1.28 -7.69
CA ARG A 68 8.72 -2.25 -7.60
C ARG A 68 9.04 -3.31 -6.54
N LEU A 69 8.14 -3.46 -5.57
CA LEU A 69 8.24 -4.48 -4.54
C LEU A 69 7.64 -5.79 -5.03
N ASP A 70 8.34 -6.88 -4.73
CA ASP A 70 7.82 -8.23 -4.95
C ASP A 70 7.12 -8.70 -3.68
N ALA A 71 5.79 -8.79 -3.73
CA ALA A 71 4.99 -9.07 -2.55
C ALA A 71 5.28 -10.46 -1.93
N GLN A 72 5.85 -11.40 -2.69
CA GLN A 72 6.21 -12.73 -2.21
C GLN A 72 7.62 -12.77 -1.60
N ARG A 73 8.55 -11.91 -2.06
CA ARG A 73 9.92 -11.85 -1.52
C ARG A 73 10.10 -10.82 -0.41
N CYS A 74 9.35 -9.72 -0.43
CA CYS A 74 9.49 -8.66 0.57
C CYS A 74 8.71 -9.00 1.84
N THR A 75 9.33 -8.78 3.00
CA THR A 75 8.70 -9.03 4.29
C THR A 75 8.68 -7.80 5.20
N LEU A 76 7.70 -7.76 6.10
CA LEU A 76 7.54 -6.66 7.05
C LEU A 76 8.61 -6.73 8.16
N GLY A 77 9.27 -5.60 8.40
CA GLY A 77 10.31 -5.44 9.42
C GLY A 77 11.73 -5.47 8.90
N GLU A 78 11.96 -5.74 7.61
CA GLU A 78 13.25 -5.59 6.94
C GLU A 78 13.19 -4.42 5.95
N PRO A 79 14.28 -3.68 5.71
CA PRO A 79 14.30 -2.66 4.67
C PRO A 79 14.00 -3.31 3.30
N PRO A 80 13.07 -2.76 2.50
CA PRO A 80 12.50 -1.40 2.60
C PRO A 80 11.20 -1.26 3.42
N LEU A 81 10.66 -2.34 4.00
CA LEU A 81 9.37 -2.41 4.71
C LEU A 81 9.51 -2.26 6.23
N ILE A 82 10.12 -1.15 6.65
CA ILE A 82 10.27 -0.78 8.05
C ILE A 82 9.15 0.15 8.52
N ASP A 83 9.13 0.45 9.82
CA ASP A 83 8.24 1.48 10.38
C ASP A 83 8.49 2.85 9.73
N GLY A 84 7.42 3.49 9.27
CA GLY A 84 7.47 4.75 8.53
C GLY A 84 7.75 4.61 7.03
N ALA A 85 7.79 3.39 6.49
CA ALA A 85 8.01 3.19 5.06
C ALA A 85 6.85 3.76 4.23
N VAL A 86 7.23 4.44 3.13
CA VAL A 86 6.28 4.99 2.16
C VAL A 86 6.17 4.04 0.98
N LEU A 87 4.94 3.62 0.68
CA LEU A 87 4.60 2.71 -0.40
C LEU A 87 3.68 3.42 -1.39
N ALA A 88 3.78 3.12 -2.67
CA ALA A 88 2.79 3.53 -3.66
C ALA A 88 2.03 2.32 -4.20
N VAL A 89 0.72 2.44 -4.37
CA VAL A 89 -0.13 1.38 -4.96
C VAL A 89 -0.33 1.69 -6.44
N GLY A 90 0.25 0.86 -7.31
CA GLY A 90 -0.02 0.89 -8.75
C GLY A 90 -1.14 -0.06 -9.14
N ALA A 91 -1.89 0.34 -10.17
CA ALA A 91 -2.95 -0.45 -10.81
C ALA A 91 -2.41 -1.60 -11.67
#